data_AF-A0A658NJ02-F1
#
_entry.id   AF-A0A658NJ02-F1
#
_cell.length_a   1.000
_cell.length_b   1.000
_cell.length_c   1.000
_cell.angle_alpha   90.00
_cell.angle_beta   90.00
_cell.angle_gamma   90.00
#
_symmetry.space_group_name_H-M   'P 1'
#
loop_
_entity.id
_entity.type
_entity.pdbx_description
1 polymer ?
#
loop_
_entity_poly.entity_id
_entity_poly.type
_entity_poly.pdbx_seq_one_letter_code
_entity_poly.pdbx_strand_id
1 'polypeptide(L)'
;EPAVANRRAIYISCIDRDRFLLPILAPQRIPGQSPRLRTIVIDPGHGGKDDGAINAKLKLREKAMALDVAQRLEKLLKAAGYQVV
;
A
#
# COMPACT_ATOMS: atom_id res chain seq x y z
N GLU A 1 -16.69 -7.95 -10.55
CA GLU A 1 -15.70 -7.13 -11.27
C GLU A 1 -15.89 -5.67 -10.89
N PRO A 2 -14.83 -4.91 -10.56
CA PRO A 2 -14.93 -3.54 -10.03
C PRO A 2 -15.34 -2.50 -11.09
N ALA A 3 -15.36 -2.87 -12.37
CA ALA A 3 -15.83 -2.03 -13.46
C ALA A 3 -16.51 -2.86 -14.55
N VAL A 4 -17.48 -2.28 -15.26
CA VAL A 4 -18.16 -2.87 -16.41
C VAL A 4 -17.95 -1.98 -17.63
N ALA A 5 -17.43 -2.54 -18.72
CA ALA A 5 -17.24 -1.80 -19.97
C ALA A 5 -18.40 -2.07 -20.95
N ASN A 6 -18.93 -1.01 -21.56
CA ASN A 6 -19.89 -1.10 -22.65
C ASN A 6 -19.50 -0.11 -23.75
N ARG A 7 -19.09 -0.64 -24.92
CA ARG A 7 -18.85 -0.07 -26.28
C ARG A 7 -18.32 1.37 -26.44
N ARG A 8 -18.57 2.31 -25.53
CA ARG A 8 -18.04 3.69 -25.45
C ARG A 8 -17.83 4.23 -24.02
N ALA A 9 -18.18 3.47 -22.98
CA ALA A 9 -18.10 3.91 -21.59
C ALA A 9 -17.66 2.79 -20.65
N ILE A 10 -16.98 3.19 -19.56
CA ILE A 10 -16.65 2.32 -18.43
C ILE A 10 -17.50 2.80 -17.25
N TYR A 11 -18.22 1.85 -16.65
CA TYR A 11 -19.02 2.06 -15.46
C TYR A 11 -18.28 1.50 -14.26
N ILE A 12 -18.26 2.26 -13.18
CA ILE A 12 -17.63 1.88 -11.92
C ILE A 12 -18.69 2.03 -10.83
N SER A 13 -18.69 1.13 -9.85
CA SER A 13 -19.66 1.20 -8.76
C SER A 13 -19.51 2.53 -8.00
N CYS A 14 -20.61 3.07 -7.47
CA CYS A 14 -20.53 4.27 -6.63
C CYS A 14 -19.64 4.06 -5.40
N ILE A 15 -19.58 2.84 -4.87
CA ILE A 15 -18.73 2.49 -3.72
C ILE A 15 -17.25 2.60 -4.11
N ASP A 16 -16.85 2.03 -5.25
CA ASP A 16 -15.45 2.07 -5.72
C ASP A 16 -15.06 3.49 -6.14
N ARG A 17 -15.99 4.24 -6.76
CA ARG A 17 -15.82 5.66 -7.04
C ARG A 17 -15.50 6.40 -5.74
N ASP A 18 -16.29 6.20 -4.69
CA ASP A 18 -16.19 7.01 -3.47
C ASP A 18 -15.06 6.56 -2.53
N ARG A 19 -14.79 5.26 -2.44
CA ARG A 19 -13.80 4.70 -1.50
C ARG A 19 -12.41 4.52 -2.11
N PHE A 20 -12.30 4.36 -3.42
CA PHE A 20 -11.02 4.07 -4.07
C PHE A 20 -10.58 5.19 -5.02
N LEU A 21 -11.46 5.63 -5.92
CA LEU A 21 -11.08 6.60 -6.95
C LEU A 21 -11.06 8.06 -6.45
N LEU A 22 -12.07 8.50 -5.71
CA LEU A 22 -12.14 9.89 -5.23
C LEU A 22 -10.93 10.28 -4.34
N PRO A 23 -10.44 9.44 -3.41
CA PRO A 23 -9.22 9.74 -2.66
C PRO A 23 -7.97 9.94 -3.51
N ILE A 24 -7.87 9.26 -4.66
CA ILE A 24 -6.71 9.36 -5.56
C ILE A 24 -6.85 10.53 -6.52
N LEU A 25 -8.02 10.67 -7.16
CA LEU A 25 -8.27 11.64 -8.23
C LEU A 25 -8.60 13.04 -7.70
N ALA A 26 -9.20 13.14 -6.52
CA ALA A 26 -9.63 14.40 -5.94
C ALA A 26 -9.60 14.38 -4.40
N PRO A 27 -8.43 14.12 -3.78
CA PRO A 27 -8.28 14.07 -2.31
C PRO A 27 -8.81 15.32 -1.60
N GLN A 28 -8.70 16.48 -2.24
CA GLN A 28 -9.19 17.77 -1.74
C GLN A 28 -10.72 17.87 -1.63
N ARG A 29 -11.48 16.97 -2.28
CA ARG A 29 -12.96 16.97 -2.28
C ARG A 29 -13.56 16.10 -1.18
N ILE A 30 -12.73 15.41 -0.39
CA ILE A 30 -13.19 14.61 0.75
C ILE A 30 -13.51 15.57 1.92
N PRO A 31 -14.78 15.69 2.34
CA PRO A 31 -15.16 16.57 3.44
C PRO A 31 -14.56 16.09 4.77
N GLY A 32 -13.96 17.00 5.52
CA GLY A 32 -13.12 16.65 6.66
C GLY A 32 -11.71 16.31 6.18
N GLN A 33 -10.82 17.32 6.24
CA GLN A 33 -9.40 17.28 5.91
C GLN A 33 -8.85 15.85 5.87
N SER A 34 -8.29 15.41 4.74
CA SER A 34 -7.42 14.23 4.73
C SER A 34 -6.52 14.38 5.96
N PRO A 35 -6.64 13.49 6.96
CA PRO A 35 -5.94 13.70 8.22
C PRO A 35 -4.48 13.88 7.83
N ARG A 36 -3.86 14.99 8.27
CA ARG A 36 -2.42 15.24 8.01
C ARG A 36 -1.73 13.90 8.21
N LEU A 37 -1.06 13.36 7.19
CA LEU A 37 -0.51 12.00 7.25
C LEU A 37 0.40 11.92 8.48
N ARG A 38 -0.09 11.32 9.56
CA ARG A 38 0.60 11.35 10.86
C ARG A 38 1.54 10.17 10.95
N THR A 39 1.02 9.00 10.63
CA THR A 39 1.67 7.71 10.85
C THR A 39 1.53 6.83 9.62
N ILE A 40 2.63 6.21 9.21
CA ILE A 40 2.69 5.18 8.18
C ILE A 40 2.99 3.86 8.87
N VAL A 41 2.20 2.82 8.59
CA VAL A 41 2.47 1.46 9.09
C VAL A 41 3.15 0.66 7.99
N ILE A 42 4.28 0.04 8.30
CA ILE A 42 4.98 -0.86 7.38
C ILE A 42 4.82 -2.28 7.88
N ASP A 43 4.18 -3.12 7.08
CA ASP A 43 3.98 -4.54 7.40
C ASP A 43 4.88 -5.41 6.51
N PRO A 44 6.08 -5.81 6.99
CA PRO A 44 6.90 -6.77 6.27
C PRO A 44 6.22 -8.14 6.31
N GLY A 45 5.70 -8.58 5.16
CA GLY A 45 4.99 -9.85 5.04
C GLY A 45 5.84 -11.06 5.42
N HIS A 46 5.14 -12.14 5.81
CA HIS A 46 5.70 -13.38 6.37
C HIS A 46 6.41 -13.17 7.73
N GLY A 47 7.10 -14.20 8.24
CA GLY A 47 7.81 -14.08 9.50
C GLY A 47 7.84 -15.36 10.33
N GLY A 48 8.82 -15.45 11.23
CA GLY A 48 8.99 -16.62 12.09
C GLY A 48 9.21 -17.90 11.28
N LYS A 49 8.27 -18.84 11.38
CA LYS A 49 8.31 -20.13 10.67
C LYS A 49 7.84 -20.04 9.22
N ASP A 50 7.12 -18.99 8.87
CA ASP A 50 6.67 -18.77 7.50
C ASP A 50 7.77 -18.04 6.71
N ASP A 51 8.41 -18.77 5.80
CA ASP A 51 9.49 -18.27 4.96
C ASP A 51 8.99 -17.46 3.75
N GLY A 52 7.71 -17.58 3.41
CA GLY A 52 7.16 -17.12 2.14
C GLY A 52 7.83 -17.79 0.94
N ALA A 53 7.91 -17.07 -0.18
CA ALA A 53 8.60 -17.57 -1.36
C ALA A 53 10.11 -17.79 -1.10
N ILE A 54 10.63 -18.94 -1.54
CA ILE A 54 12.04 -19.32 -1.37
C ILE A 54 12.71 -19.44 -2.73
N ASN A 55 13.82 -18.75 -2.90
CA ASN A 55 14.75 -18.99 -4.00
C ASN A 55 15.96 -19.78 -3.49
N ALA A 56 15.94 -21.10 -3.66
CA ALA A 56 16.99 -22.00 -3.16
C ALA A 56 18.37 -21.75 -3.82
N LYS A 57 18.39 -21.42 -5.11
CA LYS A 57 19.64 -21.18 -5.86
C LYS A 57 20.38 -19.95 -5.34
N LEU A 58 19.64 -18.88 -5.06
CA LEU A 58 20.18 -17.63 -4.51
C LEU A 58 20.20 -17.61 -2.99
N LYS A 59 19.67 -18.64 -2.33
CA LYS A 59 19.49 -18.73 -0.88
C LYS A 59 18.72 -17.53 -0.29
N LEU A 60 17.72 -17.05 -1.02
CA LEU A 60 16.86 -15.94 -0.60
C LEU A 60 15.52 -16.46 -0.07
N ARG A 61 15.01 -15.79 0.97
CA ARG A 61 13.68 -16.00 1.52
C ARG A 61 12.92 -14.69 1.49
N GLU A 62 11.66 -14.73 1.09
CA GLU A 62 10.80 -13.56 0.99
C GLU A 62 10.76 -12.78 2.31
N LYS A 63 10.57 -13.47 3.46
CA LYS A 63 10.53 -12.81 4.77
C LYS A 63 11.75 -11.92 5.06
N ALA A 64 12.94 -12.37 4.63
CA ALA A 64 14.18 -11.65 4.89
C ALA A 64 14.29 -10.42 3.98
N MET A 65 13.88 -10.55 2.72
CA MET A 65 13.86 -9.46 1.76
C MET A 65 12.80 -8.41 2.12
N ALA A 66 11.60 -8.86 2.52
CA ALA A 66 10.50 -8.01 2.95
C ALA A 66 10.91 -7.17 4.17
N LEU A 67 11.53 -7.80 5.19
CA LEU A 67 12.02 -7.10 6.37
C LEU A 67 13.15 -6.11 6.05
N ASP A 68 14.11 -6.49 5.20
CA ASP A 68 15.20 -5.60 4.78
C ASP A 68 14.67 -4.35 4.06
N VAL A 69 13.74 -4.53 3.12
CA VAL A 69 13.11 -3.41 2.41
C VAL A 69 12.29 -2.55 3.37
N ALA A 70 11.51 -3.16 4.27
CA ALA A 70 10.72 -2.45 5.27
C ALA A 70 11.58 -1.53 6.14
N GLN A 71 12.71 -2.04 6.66
CA GLN A 71 13.63 -1.25 7.49
C GLN A 71 14.30 -0.10 6.73
N ARG A 72 14.61 -0.29 5.45
CA ARG A 72 15.16 0.79 4.61
C ARG A 72 14.10 1.86 4.35
N LEU A 73 12.88 1.44 4.04
CA LEU A 73 11.76 2.35 3.82
C LEU A 73 11.42 3.14 5.09
N GLU A 74 11.41 2.49 6.25
CA GLU A 74 11.20 3.12 7.55
C GLU A 74 12.18 4.28 7.78
N LYS A 75 13.48 4.06 7.51
CA LYS A 75 14.51 5.09 7.66
C LYS A 75 14.26 6.29 6.74
N LEU A 76 13.92 6.04 5.48
CA LEU A 76 13.64 7.09 4.50
C LEU A 76 12.40 7.91 4.88
N LEU A 77 11.34 7.25 5.33
CA LEU A 77 10.10 7.91 5.74
C LEU A 77 10.28 8.72 7.03
N LYS A 78 11.01 8.19 8.02
CA LYS A 78 11.38 8.94 9.22
C LYS A 78 12.23 10.17 8.88
N ALA A 79 13.19 10.04 7.97
CA ALA A 79 13.99 11.17 7.49
C ALA A 79 13.16 12.24 6.75
N ALA A 80 12.07 11.84 6.10
CA ALA A 80 11.11 12.75 5.46
C ALA A 80 10.11 13.38 6.46
N GLY A 81 10.21 13.08 7.76
CA GLY A 81 9.41 13.69 8.82
C GLY A 81 8.10 12.94 9.14
N TYR A 82 7.92 11.72 8.65
CA TYR A 82 6.75 10.90 8.99
C TYR A 82 6.98 10.10 10.29
N GLN A 83 5.93 9.90 11.07
CA GLN A 83 5.94 8.85 12.09
C GLN A 83 5.75 7.50 11.38
N VAL A 84 6.57 6.51 11.72
CA VAL A 84 6.48 5.16 11.12
C VAL A 84 6.41 4.12 12.22
N VAL A 85 5.52 3.14 12.04
CA VAL A 85 5.29 1.99 12.93
C VAL A 85 5.47 0.70 12.15
#